data_AF-A0A5D2A3G8-F1
#
_entry.id   AF-A0A5D2A3G8-F1
#
_cell.length_a   1.000
_cell.length_b   1.000
_cell.length_c   1.000
_cell.angle_alpha   90.00
_cell.angle_beta   90.00
_cell.angle_gamma   90.00
#
_symmetry.space_group_name_H-M   'P 1'
#
loop_
_entity.id
_entity.type
_entity.pdbx_description
1 polymer ?
#
loop_
_entity_poly.entity_id
_entity_poly.type
_entity_poly.pdbx_seq_one_letter_code
_entity_poly.pdbx_strand_id
1 'polypeptide(L)'
;MDFPHKHSTNFPSPSSSSTARQPPPSTATTSTTDNDPMHSWWESVSKQRSRILSLSYLLPSDGTTLSSLADSDRPALSLLSSPAAYSLISSALSSPTSGSGSDPLCQWLYETFQSSDPHLRLLVLSFLPLLSGTYLSRIHTSDSSSFPSFSGFEAVLLAVYSSEVKSRFGKPLLVQIPDLSQPSLYHAPRNKPADDDLDNPSAFYHLRSSHI
;
A
#
# COMPACT_ATOMS: atom_id res chain seq x y z
N MET A 1 5.41 -66.37 19.04
CA MET A 1 6.87 -66.29 18.82
C MET A 1 7.31 -64.91 19.25
N ASP A 2 7.89 -64.89 20.44
CA ASP A 2 8.43 -63.76 21.21
C ASP A 2 9.77 -63.23 20.65
N PHE A 3 9.91 -61.89 20.64
CA PHE A 3 11.10 -61.02 20.88
C PHE A 3 12.46 -61.31 20.18
N PRO A 4 13.55 -60.54 20.44
CA PRO A 4 13.94 -59.25 19.83
C PRO A 4 15.41 -59.30 19.31
N HIS A 5 16.03 -58.17 18.88
CA HIS A 5 17.48 -57.81 19.04
C HIS A 5 17.84 -56.51 18.28
N LYS A 6 18.16 -55.40 18.98
CA LYS A 6 19.51 -54.81 19.23
C LYS A 6 20.39 -54.57 17.98
N HIS A 7 20.82 -53.32 17.76
CA HIS A 7 22.21 -52.89 18.00
C HIS A 7 22.41 -51.37 17.87
N SER A 8 23.46 -50.91 18.55
CA SER A 8 23.84 -49.52 18.88
C SER A 8 25.07 -49.07 18.06
N THR A 9 25.47 -47.81 18.25
CA THR A 9 26.76 -47.15 17.89
C THR A 9 26.88 -46.67 16.42
N ASN A 10 27.41 -45.49 16.08
CA ASN A 10 28.68 -44.89 16.51
C ASN A 10 28.74 -43.37 16.22
N PHE A 11 29.26 -42.58 17.16
CA PHE A 11 29.95 -41.31 16.89
C PHE A 11 31.40 -41.59 16.46
N PRO A 12 32.07 -40.60 15.84
CA PRO A 12 33.39 -40.23 16.36
C PRO A 12 33.62 -38.70 16.43
N SER A 13 34.08 -38.24 17.60
CA SER A 13 35.04 -37.13 17.76
C SER A 13 36.47 -37.65 17.43
N PRO A 14 37.62 -36.92 17.44
CA PRO A 14 38.03 -35.78 18.29
C PRO A 14 38.89 -34.70 17.55
N SER A 15 39.33 -33.59 18.14
CA SER A 15 40.58 -33.47 18.92
C SER A 15 40.78 -32.04 19.42
N SER A 16 41.30 -31.92 20.64
CA SER A 16 41.55 -30.72 21.42
C SER A 16 43.05 -30.44 21.61
N SER A 17 43.48 -29.17 21.60
CA SER A 17 44.58 -28.56 22.41
C SER A 17 45.12 -27.29 21.71
N SER A 18 45.55 -26.18 22.31
CA SER A 18 45.59 -25.65 23.68
C SER A 18 46.31 -24.27 23.66
N THR A 19 45.83 -23.31 24.47
CA THR A 19 46.56 -22.24 25.21
C THR A 19 47.28 -21.08 24.48
N ALA A 20 46.87 -19.82 24.77
CA ALA A 20 47.72 -18.70 25.28
C ALA A 20 46.96 -17.35 25.33
N ARG A 21 47.24 -16.52 26.35
CA ARG A 21 46.68 -15.16 26.61
C ARG A 21 47.54 -14.06 25.96
N GLN A 22 46.94 -13.02 25.33
CA GLN A 22 47.20 -11.56 25.50
C GLN A 22 46.44 -10.66 24.46
N PRO A 23 46.18 -9.34 24.74
CA PRO A 23 45.26 -8.38 24.04
C PRO A 23 45.98 -7.51 22.95
N PRO A 24 45.46 -6.43 22.27
CA PRO A 24 44.22 -5.58 22.27
C PRO A 24 43.68 -5.33 20.81
N PRO A 25 43.21 -4.15 20.27
CA PRO A 25 42.38 -3.00 20.72
C PRO A 25 41.15 -2.66 19.79
N SER A 26 40.37 -1.64 20.16
CA SER A 26 39.65 -0.68 19.29
C SER A 26 38.44 -1.08 18.40
N THR A 27 37.33 -0.40 18.70
CA THR A 27 36.37 0.20 17.75
C THR A 27 35.62 -0.73 16.79
N ALA A 28 34.40 -1.11 17.19
CA ALA A 28 33.31 -1.28 16.25
C ALA A 28 32.06 -0.65 16.87
N THR A 29 31.83 0.62 16.53
CA THR A 29 30.54 1.28 16.69
C THR A 29 29.54 0.45 15.91
N THR A 30 28.87 -0.46 16.62
CA THR A 30 27.75 -1.20 16.09
C THR A 30 26.63 -0.17 16.02
N SER A 31 26.38 0.36 14.83
CA SER A 31 25.21 1.18 14.53
C SER A 31 23.96 0.32 14.74
N THR A 32 23.55 0.20 15.99
CA THR A 32 22.21 -0.24 16.35
C THR A 32 21.26 0.83 15.82
N THR A 33 20.50 0.46 14.81
CA THR A 33 19.35 1.22 14.32
C THR A 33 18.44 1.52 15.50
N ASP A 34 18.47 2.78 15.90
CA ASP A 34 17.63 3.38 16.93
C ASP A 34 16.19 3.46 16.38
N ASN A 35 15.49 2.34 16.39
CA ASN A 35 14.07 2.27 16.04
C ASN A 35 13.22 2.74 17.23
N ASP A 36 13.46 3.96 17.70
CA ASP A 36 12.56 4.59 18.65
C ASP A 36 11.29 5.02 17.89
N PRO A 37 10.12 4.41 18.17
CA PRO A 37 8.86 4.78 17.52
C PRO A 37 8.52 6.26 17.73
N MET A 38 8.97 6.88 18.83
CA MET A 38 8.75 8.30 19.07
C MET A 38 9.57 9.18 18.12
N HIS A 39 10.85 8.83 17.87
CA HIS A 39 11.68 9.53 16.91
C HIS A 39 11.10 9.44 15.48
N SER A 40 10.68 8.25 15.05
CA SER A 40 10.05 8.06 13.73
C SER A 40 8.74 8.87 13.58
N TRP A 41 7.93 8.93 14.63
CA TRP A 41 6.71 9.73 14.64
C TRP A 41 7.01 11.23 14.53
N TRP A 42 7.94 11.76 15.33
CA TRP A 42 8.31 13.18 15.28
C TRP A 42 8.91 13.58 13.94
N GLU A 43 9.72 12.73 13.32
CA GLU A 43 10.25 12.95 11.96
C GLU A 43 9.14 13.03 10.92
N SER A 44 8.14 12.15 11.00
CA SER A 44 6.96 12.16 10.14
C SER A 44 6.16 13.45 10.31
N VAL A 45 5.82 13.84 11.55
CA VAL A 45 5.09 15.08 11.84
C VAL A 45 5.88 16.31 11.38
N SER A 46 7.19 16.37 11.63
CA SER A 46 8.05 17.48 11.22
C SER A 46 8.11 17.61 9.70
N LYS A 47 8.20 16.47 8.98
CA LYS A 47 8.17 16.43 7.52
C LYS A 47 6.82 16.91 6.97
N GLN A 48 5.71 16.45 7.55
CA GLN A 48 4.38 16.88 7.16
C GLN A 48 4.20 18.39 7.35
N ARG A 49 4.56 18.91 8.52
CA ARG A 49 4.54 20.35 8.83
C ARG A 49 5.36 21.13 7.82
N SER A 50 6.60 20.74 7.56
CA SER A 50 7.48 21.43 6.59
C SER A 50 6.85 21.50 5.19
N ARG A 51 6.25 20.40 4.72
CA ARG A 51 5.57 20.36 3.41
C ARG A 51 4.32 21.24 3.36
N ILE A 52 3.54 21.29 4.42
CA ILE A 52 2.34 22.14 4.47
C ILE A 52 2.72 23.63 4.54
N LEU A 53 3.76 23.96 5.30
CA LEU A 53 4.29 25.32 5.32
C LEU A 53 4.83 25.72 3.95
N SER A 54 5.55 24.85 3.23
CA SER A 54 5.98 25.16 1.87
C SER A 54 4.80 25.37 0.91
N LEU A 55 3.70 24.63 1.08
CA LEU A 55 2.47 24.82 0.31
C LEU A 55 1.83 26.19 0.58
N SER A 56 1.87 26.66 1.82
CA SER A 56 1.28 27.94 2.20
C SER A 56 1.90 29.14 1.46
N TYR A 57 3.18 29.06 1.08
CA TYR A 57 3.86 30.09 0.29
C TYR A 57 3.50 30.06 -1.20
N LEU A 58 2.93 28.96 -1.70
CA LEU A 58 2.57 28.80 -3.11
C LEU A 58 1.16 29.29 -3.42
N LEU A 59 0.28 29.27 -2.43
CA LEU A 59 -1.12 29.62 -2.61
C LEU A 59 -1.35 31.10 -2.29
N PRO A 60 -1.92 31.88 -3.22
CA PRO A 60 -2.06 33.34 -3.08
C PRO A 60 -3.11 33.79 -2.04
N SER A 61 -3.84 32.87 -1.40
CA SER A 61 -4.89 33.17 -0.41
C SER A 61 -4.64 32.46 0.92
N ASP A 62 -4.72 33.24 2.00
CA ASP A 62 -4.80 32.84 3.42
C ASP A 62 -3.87 31.70 3.86
N GLY A 63 -2.56 31.86 3.63
CA GLY A 63 -1.52 30.97 4.18
C GLY A 63 -1.57 30.81 5.70
N THR A 64 -2.32 31.65 6.41
CA THR A 64 -2.65 31.52 7.84
C THR A 64 -3.45 30.25 8.15
N THR A 65 -4.38 29.86 7.28
CA THR A 65 -5.16 28.62 7.44
C THR A 65 -4.23 27.42 7.38
N LEU A 66 -3.42 27.31 6.32
CA LEU A 66 -2.48 26.22 6.13
C LEU A 66 -1.40 26.17 7.20
N SER A 67 -0.92 27.33 7.66
CA SER A 67 0.02 27.42 8.79
C SER A 67 -0.59 26.87 10.08
N SER A 68 -1.83 27.25 10.41
CA SER A 68 -2.54 26.73 11.57
C SER A 68 -2.75 25.21 11.50
N LEU A 69 -2.98 24.66 10.31
CA LEU A 69 -3.08 23.21 10.13
C LEU A 69 -1.73 22.51 10.26
N ALA A 70 -0.64 23.18 9.84
CA ALA A 70 0.72 22.69 10.01
C ALA A 70 1.15 22.57 11.48
N ASP A 71 0.53 23.37 12.36
CA ASP A 71 0.76 23.36 13.82
C ASP A 71 0.00 22.23 14.55
N SER A 72 -0.85 21.47 13.87
CA SER A 72 -1.61 20.37 14.50
C SER A 72 -0.77 19.11 14.76
N ASP A 73 -1.24 18.24 15.66
CA ASP A 73 -0.57 16.96 15.97
C ASP A 73 -0.48 15.99 14.78
N ARG A 74 -1.38 16.16 13.79
CA ARG A 74 -1.44 15.33 12.57
C ARG A 74 -1.62 16.20 11.33
N PRO A 75 -0.58 16.96 10.93
CA PRO A 75 -0.70 18.01 9.93
C PRO A 75 -1.34 17.56 8.61
N ALA A 76 -0.90 16.43 8.06
CA ALA A 76 -1.40 15.95 6.77
C ALA A 76 -2.87 15.50 6.82
N LEU A 77 -3.30 14.90 7.93
CA LEU A 77 -4.70 14.49 8.12
C LEU A 77 -5.61 15.69 8.36
N SER A 78 -5.15 16.66 9.16
CA SER A 78 -5.86 17.92 9.38
C SER A 78 -6.11 18.62 8.05
N LEU A 79 -5.10 18.66 7.17
CA LEU A 79 -5.22 19.25 5.83
C LEU A 79 -6.21 18.50 4.95
N LEU A 80 -6.16 17.16 4.93
CA LEU A 80 -7.10 16.34 4.16
C LEU A 80 -8.55 16.53 4.63
N SER A 81 -8.76 16.72 5.93
CA SER A 81 -10.09 16.90 6.52
C SER A 81 -10.64 18.32 6.39
N SER A 82 -9.84 19.29 5.95
CA SER A 82 -10.21 20.71 5.92
C SER A 82 -10.84 21.09 4.58
N PRO A 83 -12.14 21.45 4.54
CA PRO A 83 -12.80 21.89 3.30
C PRO A 83 -12.20 23.16 2.73
N ALA A 84 -11.72 24.07 3.60
CA ALA A 84 -11.09 25.32 3.18
C ALA A 84 -9.77 25.05 2.45
N ALA A 85 -8.92 24.16 3.00
CA ALA A 85 -7.67 23.78 2.36
C ALA A 85 -7.91 23.09 1.01
N TYR A 86 -8.89 22.17 0.96
CA TYR A 86 -9.27 21.52 -0.28
C TYR A 86 -9.72 22.53 -1.34
N SER A 87 -10.60 23.47 -1.00
CA SER A 87 -11.10 24.50 -1.92
C SER A 87 -9.98 25.39 -2.47
N LEU A 88 -9.00 25.75 -1.63
CA LEU A 88 -7.86 26.56 -2.05
C LEU A 88 -6.99 25.82 -3.07
N ILE A 89 -6.61 24.58 -2.75
CA ILE A 89 -5.77 23.75 -3.62
C ILE A 89 -6.51 23.40 -4.91
N SER A 90 -7.79 23.03 -4.83
CA SER A 90 -8.60 22.70 -6.00
C SER A 90 -8.80 23.90 -6.91
N SER A 91 -8.99 25.10 -6.36
CA SER A 91 -9.08 26.34 -7.14
C SER A 91 -7.77 26.64 -7.85
N ALA A 92 -6.63 26.45 -7.19
CA ALA A 92 -5.32 26.66 -7.79
C ALA A 92 -5.06 25.66 -8.95
N LEU A 93 -5.35 24.37 -8.74
CA LEU A 93 -5.22 23.34 -9.78
C LEU A 93 -6.19 23.53 -10.96
N SER A 94 -7.37 24.08 -10.68
CA SER A 94 -8.37 24.37 -11.71
C SER A 94 -8.10 25.67 -12.49
N SER A 95 -7.09 26.45 -12.09
CA SER A 95 -6.68 27.67 -12.81
C SER A 95 -6.25 27.34 -14.24
N PRO A 96 -6.62 28.13 -15.26
CA PRO A 96 -6.24 27.89 -16.66
C PRO A 96 -4.72 27.81 -16.89
N THR A 97 -3.92 28.45 -16.04
CA THR A 97 -2.45 28.47 -16.12
C THR A 97 -1.78 27.32 -15.39
N SER A 98 -2.53 26.50 -14.64
CA SER A 98 -1.97 25.38 -13.89
C SER A 98 -1.68 24.17 -14.79
N GLY A 99 -0.69 23.39 -14.40
CA GLY A 99 -0.33 22.12 -15.06
C GLY A 99 0.96 22.16 -15.87
N SER A 100 1.60 23.32 -16.03
CA SER A 100 2.90 23.40 -16.70
C SER A 100 4.01 22.76 -15.87
N GLY A 101 5.11 22.34 -16.53
CA GLY A 101 6.29 21.82 -15.84
C GLY A 101 6.99 22.84 -14.93
N SER A 102 6.68 24.13 -15.10
CA SER A 102 7.14 25.22 -14.23
C SER A 102 6.13 25.60 -13.15
N ASP A 103 4.98 24.93 -13.06
CA ASP A 103 3.97 25.17 -12.04
C ASP A 103 4.50 24.68 -10.67
N PRO A 104 4.73 25.59 -9.71
CA PRO A 104 5.31 25.21 -8.43
C PRO A 104 4.35 24.32 -7.61
N LEU A 105 3.03 24.38 -7.86
CA LEU A 105 2.08 23.49 -7.20
C LEU A 105 2.21 22.05 -7.71
N CYS A 106 2.42 21.86 -9.02
CA CYS A 106 2.71 20.55 -9.60
C CYS A 106 4.01 19.97 -9.06
N GLN A 107 5.06 20.81 -8.97
CA GLN A 107 6.33 20.40 -8.36
C GLN A 107 6.14 20.01 -6.89
N TRP A 108 5.36 20.78 -6.13
CA TRP A 108 5.05 20.46 -4.75
C TRP A 108 4.31 19.13 -4.61
N LEU A 109 3.31 18.86 -5.46
CA LEU A 109 2.58 17.59 -5.47
C LEU A 109 3.51 16.41 -5.79
N TYR A 110 4.37 16.56 -6.80
CA TYR A 110 5.35 15.55 -7.18
C TYR A 110 6.30 15.22 -6.02
N GLU A 111 6.93 16.23 -5.43
CA GLU A 111 7.87 16.06 -4.30
C GLU A 111 7.19 15.53 -3.04
N THR A 112 5.92 15.89 -2.82
CA THR A 112 5.13 15.40 -1.67
C THR A 112 4.79 13.92 -1.85
N PHE A 113 4.46 13.49 -3.07
CA PHE A 113 4.20 12.09 -3.38
C PHE A 113 5.44 11.20 -3.30
N GLN A 114 6.62 11.74 -3.63
CA GLN A 114 7.88 11.01 -3.49
C GLN A 114 8.31 10.81 -2.03
N SER A 115 7.64 11.47 -1.07
CA SER A 115 7.93 11.25 0.34
C SER A 115 7.57 9.82 0.78
N SER A 116 8.35 9.27 1.72
CA SER A 116 8.05 7.97 2.35
C SER A 116 6.84 8.02 3.29
N ASP A 117 6.31 9.21 3.58
CA ASP A 117 5.21 9.39 4.52
C ASP A 117 3.87 8.99 3.87
N PRO A 118 3.12 8.04 4.45
CA PRO A 118 1.88 7.56 3.85
C PRO A 118 0.76 8.61 3.85
N HIS A 119 0.73 9.52 4.84
CA HIS A 119 -0.30 10.56 4.92
C HIS A 119 -0.07 11.66 3.87
N LEU A 120 1.18 12.03 3.61
CA LEU A 120 1.53 12.94 2.52
C LEU A 120 1.22 12.34 1.14
N ARG A 121 1.52 11.05 0.93
CA ARG A 121 1.15 10.36 -0.31
C ARG A 121 -0.36 10.33 -0.49
N LEU A 122 -1.10 9.99 0.56
CA LEU A 122 -2.56 9.96 0.54
C LEU A 122 -3.14 11.35 0.22
N LEU A 123 -2.53 12.41 0.73
CA LEU A 123 -2.92 13.77 0.39
C LEU A 123 -2.85 14.03 -1.12
N VAL A 124 -1.74 13.69 -1.78
CA VAL A 124 -1.61 13.84 -3.25
C VAL A 124 -2.62 12.96 -3.99
N LEU A 125 -2.79 11.71 -3.53
CA LEU A 125 -3.75 10.77 -4.11
C LEU A 125 -5.20 11.31 -4.06
N SER A 126 -5.56 12.07 -3.03
CA SER A 126 -6.89 12.67 -2.90
C SER A 126 -7.23 13.70 -3.99
N PHE A 127 -6.21 14.33 -4.58
CA PHE A 127 -6.37 15.29 -5.67
C PHE A 127 -6.29 14.65 -7.06
N LEU A 128 -5.92 13.37 -7.19
CA LEU A 128 -5.79 12.71 -8.49
C LEU A 128 -7.04 12.71 -9.37
N PRO A 129 -8.27 12.54 -8.85
CA PRO A 129 -9.47 12.66 -9.67
C PRO A 129 -9.60 14.05 -10.29
N LEU A 130 -9.27 15.10 -9.53
CA LEU A 130 -9.30 16.48 -10.00
C LEU A 130 -8.21 16.76 -11.03
N LEU A 131 -6.97 16.31 -10.77
CA LEU A 131 -5.85 16.45 -11.72
C LEU A 131 -6.18 15.75 -13.04
N SER A 132 -6.62 14.48 -12.97
CA SER A 132 -6.95 13.69 -14.15
C SER A 132 -8.10 14.31 -14.94
N GLY A 133 -9.18 14.75 -14.26
CA GLY A 133 -10.31 15.40 -14.91
C GLY A 133 -9.92 16.71 -15.61
N THR A 134 -9.13 17.54 -14.94
CA THR A 134 -8.65 18.82 -15.48
C THR A 134 -7.70 18.62 -16.66
N TYR A 135 -6.76 17.68 -16.53
CA TYR A 135 -5.83 17.30 -17.59
C TYR A 135 -6.59 16.80 -18.83
N LEU A 136 -7.42 15.77 -18.67
CA LEU A 136 -8.19 15.17 -19.77
C LEU A 136 -9.12 16.18 -20.44
N SER A 137 -9.76 17.07 -19.67
CA SER A 137 -10.60 18.13 -20.24
C SER A 137 -9.79 19.08 -21.12
N ARG A 138 -8.56 19.44 -20.72
CA ARG A 138 -7.78 20.49 -21.41
C ARG A 138 -6.99 19.99 -22.61
N ILE A 139 -6.50 18.75 -22.56
CA ILE A 139 -5.76 18.15 -23.70
C ILE A 139 -6.64 18.05 -24.95
N HIS A 140 -7.97 17.93 -24.78
CA HIS A 140 -8.92 17.78 -25.89
C HIS A 140 -9.53 19.11 -26.36
N THR A 141 -9.40 20.20 -25.60
CA THR A 141 -10.01 21.51 -25.94
C THR A 141 -9.06 22.51 -26.56
N SER A 142 -7.75 22.20 -26.63
CA SER A 142 -6.73 23.15 -27.09
C SER A 142 -6.63 23.10 -28.62
N ASP A 143 -6.94 24.20 -29.30
CA ASP A 143 -6.81 24.33 -30.76
C ASP A 143 -5.35 24.64 -31.17
N SER A 144 -4.98 24.22 -32.38
CA SER A 144 -3.65 23.69 -32.75
C SER A 144 -2.49 24.70 -32.84
N SER A 145 -2.66 25.95 -32.40
CA SER A 145 -1.67 27.02 -32.60
C SER A 145 -0.88 27.43 -31.35
N SER A 146 -1.29 27.03 -30.15
CA SER A 146 -0.55 27.27 -28.89
C SER A 146 -1.02 26.29 -27.82
N PHE A 147 -0.49 25.07 -27.82
CA PHE A 147 -0.77 24.12 -26.75
C PHE A 147 0.01 24.53 -25.49
N PRO A 148 -0.64 24.91 -24.38
CA PRO A 148 0.05 24.98 -23.10
C PRO A 148 0.59 23.59 -22.76
N SER A 149 1.85 23.49 -22.35
CA SER A 149 2.42 22.23 -21.87
C SER A 149 1.75 21.84 -20.56
N PHE A 150 1.23 20.63 -20.45
CA PHE A 150 0.68 20.05 -19.22
C PHE A 150 1.66 19.08 -18.53
N SER A 151 2.96 19.26 -18.79
CA SER A 151 4.04 18.39 -18.30
C SER A 151 4.11 18.27 -16.77
N GLY A 152 3.63 19.27 -16.03
CA GLY A 152 3.55 19.21 -14.56
C GLY A 152 2.50 18.20 -14.09
N PHE A 153 1.31 18.22 -14.68
CA PHE A 153 0.27 17.21 -14.38
C PHE A 153 0.71 15.81 -14.81
N GLU A 154 1.31 15.68 -15.99
CA GLU A 154 1.83 14.42 -16.49
C GLU A 154 2.92 13.85 -15.58
N ALA A 155 3.83 14.69 -15.07
CA ALA A 155 4.87 14.27 -14.14
C ALA A 155 4.29 13.70 -12.83
N VAL A 156 3.25 14.33 -12.27
CA VAL A 156 2.58 13.83 -11.05
C VAL A 156 1.89 12.49 -11.33
N LEU A 157 1.12 12.38 -12.42
CA LEU A 157 0.44 11.14 -12.81
C LEU A 157 1.44 10.01 -13.08
N LEU A 158 2.53 10.32 -13.77
CA LEU A 158 3.58 9.36 -14.09
C LEU A 158 4.35 8.92 -12.84
N ALA A 159 4.56 9.81 -11.87
CA ALA A 159 5.16 9.48 -10.58
C ALA A 159 4.30 8.45 -9.83
N VAL A 160 2.99 8.67 -9.77
CA VAL A 160 2.03 7.75 -9.16
C VAL A 160 2.06 6.39 -9.87
N TYR A 161 1.88 6.38 -11.18
CA TYR A 161 1.92 5.15 -11.97
C TYR A 161 3.23 4.37 -11.75
N SER A 162 4.37 5.08 -11.82
CA SER A 162 5.69 4.47 -11.65
C SER A 162 5.87 3.88 -10.25
N SER A 163 5.36 4.54 -9.20
CA SER A 163 5.43 4.02 -7.84
C SER A 163 4.63 2.73 -7.66
N GLU A 164 3.45 2.62 -8.29
CA GLU A 164 2.60 1.43 -8.21
C GLU A 164 3.22 0.26 -8.98
N VAL A 165 3.73 0.52 -10.19
CA VAL A 165 4.43 -0.50 -10.99
C VAL A 165 5.67 -1.02 -10.26
N LYS A 166 6.45 -0.13 -9.63
CA LYS A 166 7.61 -0.50 -8.80
C LYS A 166 7.19 -1.32 -7.58
N SER A 167 6.12 -0.93 -6.89
CA SER A 167 5.60 -1.65 -5.72
C SER A 167 5.21 -3.09 -6.04
N ARG A 168 4.83 -3.38 -7.30
CA ARG A 168 4.48 -4.73 -7.77
C ARG A 168 5.63 -5.45 -8.47
N PHE A 169 6.83 -4.86 -8.55
CA PHE A 169 7.94 -5.40 -9.35
C PHE A 169 7.53 -5.69 -10.80
N GLY A 170 6.65 -4.85 -11.38
CA GLY A 170 6.11 -5.06 -12.73
C GLY A 170 5.11 -6.22 -12.86
N LYS A 171 4.70 -6.87 -11.76
CA LYS A 171 3.74 -7.98 -11.78
C LYS A 171 2.30 -7.47 -11.88
N PRO A 172 1.42 -8.17 -12.62
CA PRO A 172 0.00 -7.83 -12.68
C PRO A 172 -0.71 -8.09 -11.34
N LEU A 173 -1.83 -7.41 -11.09
CA LEU A 173 -2.73 -7.73 -9.99
C LEU A 173 -3.54 -8.96 -10.37
N LEU A 174 -3.34 -10.06 -9.64
CA LEU A 174 -4.14 -11.27 -9.79
C LEU A 174 -5.19 -11.31 -8.69
N VAL A 175 -6.45 -11.43 -9.10
CA VAL A 175 -7.58 -11.65 -8.19
C VAL A 175 -8.10 -13.06 -8.46
N GLN A 176 -8.11 -13.91 -7.44
CA GLN A 176 -8.70 -15.24 -7.53
C GLN A 176 -10.21 -15.13 -7.41
N ILE A 177 -10.93 -15.66 -8.40
CA ILE A 177 -12.39 -15.72 -8.38
C ILE A 177 -12.79 -16.85 -7.42
N PRO A 178 -13.57 -16.58 -6.36
CA PRO A 178 -14.00 -17.63 -5.43
C PRO A 178 -14.87 -18.66 -6.15
N ASP A 179 -14.63 -19.93 -5.85
CA ASP A 179 -15.42 -21.06 -6.34
C ASP A 179 -16.23 -21.65 -5.18
N LEU A 180 -17.55 -21.75 -5.34
CA LEU A 180 -18.47 -22.33 -4.36
C LEU A 180 -18.33 -23.86 -4.24
N SER A 181 -17.70 -24.52 -5.22
CA SER A 181 -17.38 -25.94 -5.14
C SER A 181 -16.26 -26.24 -4.14
N GLN A 182 -15.51 -25.20 -3.73
CA GLN A 182 -14.42 -25.30 -2.78
C GLN A 182 -14.85 -24.75 -1.42
N PRO A 183 -14.38 -25.34 -0.31
CA PRO A 183 -14.59 -24.76 1.01
C PRO A 183 -13.92 -23.39 1.10
N SER A 184 -14.60 -22.46 1.75
CA SER A 184 -14.15 -21.09 2.01
C SER A 184 -14.45 -20.71 3.46
N LEU A 185 -13.92 -19.57 3.91
CA LEU A 185 -14.10 -19.07 5.28
C LEU A 185 -15.58 -19.03 5.72
N TYR A 186 -16.51 -18.81 4.78
CA TYR A 186 -17.93 -18.64 5.06
C TYR A 186 -18.82 -19.76 4.52
N HIS A 187 -18.27 -20.75 3.80
CA HIS A 187 -19.07 -21.78 3.15
C HIS A 187 -18.30 -23.10 3.03
N ALA A 188 -18.97 -24.22 3.34
CA ALA A 188 -18.49 -25.56 3.03
C ALA A 188 -19.46 -26.22 2.01
N PRO A 189 -18.96 -26.69 0.86
CA PRO A 189 -19.79 -27.34 -0.15
C PRO A 189 -20.42 -28.61 0.41
N ARG A 190 -21.69 -28.83 0.11
CA ARG A 190 -22.41 -30.01 0.57
C ARG A 190 -22.04 -31.18 -0.35
N ASN A 191 -21.17 -32.08 0.11
CA ASN A 191 -20.92 -33.34 -0.58
C ASN A 191 -22.25 -34.09 -0.67
N LYS A 192 -22.82 -34.18 -1.87
CA LYS A 192 -23.95 -35.07 -2.12
C LYS A 192 -23.37 -36.49 -1.96
N PRO A 193 -23.86 -37.32 -1.02
CA PRO A 193 -23.47 -38.72 -1.03
C PRO A 193 -23.80 -39.25 -2.42
N ALA A 194 -22.84 -39.90 -3.07
CA ALA A 194 -23.15 -40.70 -4.25
C ALA A 194 -24.25 -41.66 -3.81
N ASP A 195 -25.41 -41.62 -4.49
CA ASP A 195 -26.43 -42.65 -4.33
C ASP A 195 -25.81 -43.97 -4.82
N ASP A 196 -25.12 -44.65 -3.91
CA ASP A 196 -24.59 -46.00 -4.06
C ASP A 196 -25.69 -47.03 -3.71
N ASP A 197 -26.94 -46.76 -4.12
CA ASP A 197 -28.09 -47.60 -3.74
C ASP A 197 -29.15 -47.72 -4.85
N LEU A 198 -28.69 -47.88 -6.10
CA LEU A 198 -29.54 -48.34 -7.21
C LEU A 198 -29.14 -49.74 -7.72
N ASP A 199 -28.66 -50.62 -6.84
CA ASP A 199 -28.45 -52.03 -7.16
C ASP A 199 -28.95 -52.98 -6.07
N ASN A 200 -30.16 -52.75 -5.55
CA ASN A 200 -30.87 -53.76 -4.75
C ASN A 200 -32.30 -54.01 -5.26
N PRO A 201 -32.51 -54.98 -6.17
CA PRO A 201 -33.84 -55.33 -6.68
C PRO A 201 -34.75 -56.07 -5.65
N SER A 202 -34.38 -56.11 -4.37
CA SER A 202 -35.04 -56.99 -3.37
C SER A 202 -36.11 -56.31 -2.51
N ALA A 203 -36.24 -54.98 -2.52
CA ALA A 203 -37.07 -54.27 -1.54
C ALA A 203 -38.57 -54.16 -1.88
N PHE A 204 -39.00 -54.58 -3.07
CA PHE A 204 -40.40 -54.37 -3.53
C PHE A 204 -41.40 -55.48 -3.18
N TYR A 205 -40.97 -56.59 -2.56
CA TYR A 205 -41.85 -57.74 -2.32
C TYR A 205 -42.54 -57.79 -0.95
N HIS A 206 -42.27 -56.86 -0.03
CA HIS A 206 -42.77 -56.98 1.34
C HIS A 206 -44.04 -56.16 1.68
N LEU A 207 -44.61 -55.39 0.74
CA LEU A 207 -45.73 -54.48 1.04
C LEU A 207 -47.09 -54.82 0.39
N ARG A 208 -47.30 -56.02 -0.15
CA ARG A 208 -48.61 -56.41 -0.73
C ARG A 208 -49.14 -57.77 -0.26
N SER A 209 -49.02 -58.06 1.03
CA SER A 209 -49.75 -59.15 1.67
C SER A 209 -50.20 -58.76 3.07
N SER A 210 -51.12 -57.80 3.14
CA SER A 210 -51.91 -57.50 4.35
C SER A 210 -53.00 -56.50 3.99
N HIS A 211 -53.98 -56.96 3.21
CA HIS A 211 -55.35 -56.48 3.30
C HIS A 211 -56.29 -57.55 2.72
N ILE A 212 -56.94 -58.25 3.66
CA ILE A 212 -58.31 -58.76 3.50
C ILE A 212 -59.24 -57.55 3.37
#